data_AF-D9XUX7-F1
#
_entry.id   AF-D9XUX7-F1
#
_cell.length_a   1.000
_cell.length_b   1.000
_cell.length_c   1.000
_cell.angle_alpha   90.00
_cell.angle_beta   90.00
_cell.angle_gamma   90.00
#
_symmetry.space_group_name_H-M   'P 1'
#
loop_
_entity.id
_entity.type
_entity.pdbx_description
1 polymer ?
#
loop_
_entity_poly.entity_id
_entity_poly.type
_entity_poly.pdbx_seq_one_letter_code
_entity_poly.pdbx_strand_id
1 'polypeptide(L)'
;TWRSCSPRSGGSTPTWRSGCGSGGRRRWRRRSRRGGWIWPSPTAGRLDLAQLRSVPLKKKKKKKKLTAEPMTVLCHPEHRLARAGLPLTPAGLAGEVFVDFHPDWGPRRATDAAFAAAGVRRTVALEVNDVHSLLDLVDENLGVAVVPRHFRHKREALTALPLKDTGEAAYETVALVPSPRATSPAARALMSLLDHGGA
;
A
#
# COMPACT_ATOMS: atom_id res chain seq x y z
N THR A 1 16.88 -2.05 27.15
CA THR A 1 18.05 -1.34 26.63
C THR A 1 18.63 -2.13 25.47
N TRP A 2 18.51 -1.60 24.24
CA TRP A 2 18.95 -2.27 23.02
C TRP A 2 20.43 -1.96 22.78
N ARG A 3 21.28 -2.98 22.63
CA ARG A 3 22.66 -2.81 22.14
C ARG A 3 22.76 -3.37 20.72
N SER A 4 23.37 -2.61 19.82
CA SER A 4 23.74 -3.04 18.48
C SER A 4 24.95 -3.97 18.57
N CYS A 5 24.87 -5.13 17.90
CA CYS A 5 26.04 -5.94 17.59
C CYS A 5 26.20 -5.97 16.07
N SER A 6 27.34 -5.50 15.58
CA SER A 6 27.70 -5.53 14.17
C SER A 6 27.93 -6.98 13.70
N PRO A 7 27.49 -7.38 12.50
CA PRO A 7 27.78 -8.70 11.97
C PRO A 7 29.25 -8.80 11.53
N ARG A 8 29.94 -9.89 11.89
CA ARG A 8 31.18 -10.28 11.21
C ARG A 8 30.86 -10.66 9.76
N SER A 9 31.43 -9.87 8.84
CA SER A 9 31.71 -10.12 7.42
C SER A 9 30.90 -11.20 6.69
N GLY A 10 30.08 -10.78 5.72
CA GLY A 10 29.70 -11.64 4.58
C GLY A 10 28.22 -11.72 4.19
N GLY A 11 27.30 -11.03 4.88
CA GLY A 11 25.87 -11.07 4.52
C GLY A 11 25.12 -9.78 4.83
N SER A 12 24.68 -9.08 3.79
CA SER A 12 23.95 -7.82 3.84
C SER A 12 22.48 -8.02 4.24
N THR A 13 22.22 -8.43 5.49
CA THR A 13 20.87 -8.35 6.06
C THR A 13 20.91 -8.10 7.58
N PRO A 14 20.40 -6.96 8.08
CA PRO A 14 20.36 -6.72 9.51
C PRO A 14 19.35 -7.69 10.16
N THR A 15 19.80 -8.38 11.20
CA THR A 15 18.99 -9.28 12.02
C THR A 15 18.90 -8.72 13.43
N TRP A 16 17.70 -8.40 13.88
CA TRP A 16 17.45 -7.96 15.25
C TRP A 16 17.04 -9.16 16.11
N ARG A 17 17.65 -9.30 17.30
CA ARG A 17 17.30 -10.29 18.33
C ARG A 17 16.74 -9.56 19.55
N SER A 18 15.56 -9.95 20.00
CA SER A 18 15.15 -9.70 21.38
C SER A 18 15.58 -10.87 22.27
N GLY A 19 15.96 -10.55 23.51
CA GLY A 19 16.38 -11.49 24.55
C GLY A 19 15.29 -12.50 24.92
N CYS A 20 15.72 -13.70 25.28
CA CYS A 20 14.90 -14.87 25.52
C CYS A 20 14.05 -14.73 26.80
N GLY A 21 12.72 -14.90 26.65
CA GLY A 21 11.83 -15.45 27.67
C GLY A 21 11.11 -16.66 27.06
N SER A 22 11.06 -17.76 27.77
CA SER A 22 10.66 -19.11 27.33
C SER A 22 9.24 -19.21 26.78
N GLY A 23 9.13 -19.40 25.46
CA GLY A 23 7.88 -19.76 24.75
C GLY A 23 8.13 -19.79 23.24
N GLY A 24 7.73 -20.88 22.57
CA GLY A 24 8.06 -21.25 21.18
C GLY A 24 8.48 -20.11 20.23
N ARG A 25 9.71 -20.19 19.71
CA ARG A 25 10.31 -19.18 18.83
C ARG A 25 9.50 -19.01 17.53
N ARG A 26 8.61 -18.03 17.49
CA ARG A 26 7.95 -17.59 16.24
C ARG A 26 8.83 -16.57 15.55
N ARG A 27 9.52 -17.01 14.48
CA ARG A 27 10.39 -16.16 13.66
C ARG A 27 9.55 -15.52 12.55
N TRP A 28 9.18 -14.26 12.73
CA TRP A 28 8.59 -13.44 11.67
C TRP A 28 9.69 -12.89 10.76
N ARG A 29 9.53 -13.01 9.44
CA ARG A 29 10.40 -12.35 8.45
C ARG A 29 9.55 -11.60 7.44
N ARG A 30 9.64 -10.27 7.43
CA ARG A 30 9.15 -9.44 6.32
C ARG A 30 10.11 -9.60 5.15
N ARG A 31 9.62 -10.03 3.99
CA ARG A 31 10.41 -10.12 2.75
C ARG A 31 9.72 -9.27 1.68
N SER A 32 10.29 -8.10 1.38
CA SER A 32 9.90 -7.28 0.22
C SER A 32 10.91 -7.51 -0.90
N ARG A 33 10.48 -7.95 -2.08
CA ARG A 33 11.29 -7.92 -3.30
C ARG A 33 10.58 -7.07 -4.35
N ARG A 34 11.31 -6.18 -5.01
CA ARG A 34 10.84 -5.38 -6.16
C ARG A 34 10.80 -6.30 -7.40
N GLY A 35 9.73 -6.22 -8.19
CA GLY A 35 9.61 -6.79 -9.54
C GLY A 35 9.41 -8.31 -9.64
N GLY A 36 8.36 -8.73 -10.38
CA GLY A 36 8.20 -10.06 -11.01
C GLY A 36 8.04 -11.28 -10.09
N TRP A 37 6.92 -11.99 -10.19
CA TRP A 37 6.65 -13.19 -9.38
C TRP A 37 7.00 -14.49 -10.10
N ILE A 38 7.95 -15.25 -9.55
CA ILE A 38 8.05 -16.71 -9.70
C ILE A 38 7.33 -17.36 -8.51
N TRP A 39 6.56 -18.42 -8.74
CA TRP A 39 5.88 -19.21 -7.70
C TRP A 39 6.81 -20.33 -7.19
N PRO A 40 7.47 -20.22 -6.02
CA PRO A 40 7.92 -21.42 -5.34
C PRO A 40 6.70 -22.15 -4.79
N SER A 41 6.61 -23.46 -5.05
CA SER A 41 5.65 -24.31 -4.37
C SER A 41 5.86 -24.19 -2.85
N PRO A 42 4.78 -24.09 -2.04
CA PRO A 42 4.92 -24.13 -0.60
C PRO A 42 5.32 -25.56 -0.19
N THR A 43 6.62 -25.82 -0.12
CA THR A 43 7.16 -26.95 0.62
C THR A 43 7.07 -26.61 2.11
N ALA A 44 6.26 -27.39 2.82
CA ALA A 44 6.13 -27.46 4.28
C ALA A 44 6.28 -26.13 5.05
N GLY A 45 5.17 -25.40 5.20
CA GLY A 45 4.92 -24.53 6.36
C GLY A 45 5.64 -23.18 6.42
N ARG A 46 6.06 -22.59 5.28
CA ARG A 46 6.84 -21.34 5.29
C ARG A 46 6.26 -20.09 4.64
N LEU A 47 5.05 -20.10 4.09
CA LEU A 47 4.42 -18.85 3.64
C LEU A 47 2.91 -19.00 3.46
N ASP A 48 2.11 -18.58 4.45
CA ASP A 48 0.66 -18.76 4.40
C ASP A 48 -0.10 -17.45 4.15
N LEU A 49 0.57 -16.29 4.20
CA LEU A 49 -0.06 -15.00 3.94
C LEU A 49 0.87 -14.13 3.11
N ALA A 50 0.36 -13.67 1.98
CA ALA A 50 0.92 -12.57 1.23
C ALA A 50 -0.04 -11.40 1.33
N GLN A 51 0.44 -10.26 1.83
CA GLN A 51 -0.25 -8.99 1.64
C GLN A 51 -0.14 -8.68 0.14
N LEU A 52 -1.21 -8.91 -0.59
CA LEU A 52 -1.27 -8.51 -1.97
C LEU A 52 -1.89 -7.12 -2.04
N ARG A 53 -1.14 -6.21 -2.65
CA ARG A 53 -1.73 -5.04 -3.29
C ARG A 53 -2.56 -5.57 -4.45
N SER A 54 -3.85 -5.23 -4.51
CA SER A 54 -4.85 -5.85 -5.41
C SER A 54 -4.28 -6.24 -6.77
N VAL A 55 -4.01 -7.53 -6.99
CA VAL A 55 -3.59 -8.10 -8.27
C VAL A 55 -4.61 -9.13 -8.73
N PRO A 56 -4.86 -9.25 -10.05
CA PRO A 56 -5.62 -10.36 -10.61
C PRO A 56 -4.88 -11.67 -10.33
N LEU A 57 -5.51 -12.60 -9.62
CA LEU A 57 -4.94 -13.92 -9.35
C LEU A 57 -5.55 -14.93 -10.31
N LYS A 58 -4.73 -15.72 -10.98
CA LYS A 58 -5.20 -16.88 -11.74
C LYS A 58 -5.64 -18.00 -10.76
N LYS A 59 -6.94 -18.34 -10.80
CA LYS A 59 -7.70 -19.47 -10.17
C LYS A 59 -7.77 -19.59 -8.63
N LYS A 60 -9.01 -19.83 -8.14
CA LYS A 60 -9.54 -20.41 -6.87
C LYS A 60 -8.80 -20.17 -5.53
N LYS A 61 -8.06 -19.07 -5.34
CA LYS A 61 -7.58 -18.70 -4.00
C LYS A 61 -8.58 -17.76 -3.33
N LYS A 62 -9.02 -18.09 -2.12
CA LYS A 62 -9.92 -17.23 -1.34
C LYS A 62 -9.18 -15.93 -1.00
N LYS A 63 -9.74 -14.79 -1.40
CA LYS A 63 -9.29 -13.46 -1.00
C LYS A 63 -10.10 -13.03 0.21
N LYS A 64 -9.46 -12.46 1.21
CA LYS A 64 -10.13 -11.79 2.33
C LYS A 64 -9.70 -10.33 2.35
N LYS A 65 -10.67 -9.42 2.26
CA LYS A 65 -10.44 -7.99 2.45
C LYS A 65 -10.02 -7.76 3.91
N LEU A 66 -8.88 -7.11 4.11
CA LEU A 66 -8.38 -6.77 5.43
C LEU A 66 -8.77 -5.35 5.79
N THR A 67 -8.47 -4.42 4.90
CA THR A 67 -8.74 -3.00 5.10
C THR A 67 -9.11 -2.35 3.77
N ALA A 68 -9.91 -1.30 3.85
CA ALA A 68 -10.05 -0.31 2.79
C ALA A 68 -9.76 1.06 3.38
N GLU A 69 -9.09 1.91 2.61
CA GLU A 69 -8.91 3.30 2.97
C GLU A 69 -9.35 4.23 1.85
N PRO A 70 -9.87 5.41 2.18
CA PRO A 70 -10.25 6.41 1.20
C PRO A 70 -9.02 7.00 0.49
N MET A 71 -9.25 7.51 -0.71
CA MET A 71 -8.26 8.26 -1.48
C MET A 71 -8.25 9.74 -1.04
N THR A 72 -7.10 10.38 -1.16
CA THR A 72 -6.90 11.80 -0.86
C THR A 72 -6.06 12.42 -1.97
N VAL A 73 -6.27 13.71 -2.22
CA VAL A 73 -5.41 14.52 -3.08
C VAL A 73 -4.29 15.11 -2.24
N LEU A 74 -3.05 15.01 -2.70
CA LEU A 74 -1.90 15.73 -2.20
C LEU A 74 -1.50 16.80 -3.21
N CYS A 75 -1.24 18.00 -2.72
CA CYS A 75 -0.75 19.12 -3.51
C CYS A 75 0.15 20.02 -2.65
N HIS A 76 0.98 20.83 -3.31
CA HIS A 76 1.78 21.85 -2.65
C HIS A 76 0.86 22.88 -1.93
N PRO A 77 1.21 23.40 -0.74
CA PRO A 77 0.42 24.38 -0.01
C PRO A 77 0.09 25.66 -0.80
N GLU A 78 0.94 26.04 -1.76
CA GLU A 78 0.68 27.22 -2.60
C GLU A 78 -0.19 26.92 -3.83
N HIS A 79 -0.50 25.65 -4.10
CA HIS A 79 -1.33 25.24 -5.22
C HIS A 79 -2.76 25.79 -5.09
N ARG A 80 -3.45 26.10 -6.21
CA ARG A 80 -4.81 26.68 -6.16
C ARG A 80 -5.81 25.82 -5.37
N LEU A 81 -5.65 24.50 -5.44
CA LEU A 81 -6.51 23.53 -4.75
C LEU A 81 -6.32 23.62 -3.22
N ALA A 82 -5.07 23.78 -2.77
CA ALA A 82 -4.76 23.98 -1.36
C ALA A 82 -5.38 25.29 -0.84
N ARG A 83 -5.29 26.38 -1.63
CA ARG A 83 -5.90 27.66 -1.29
C ARG A 83 -7.42 27.61 -1.22
N ALA A 84 -8.06 26.80 -2.08
CA ALA A 84 -9.49 26.59 -2.00
C ALA A 84 -9.89 25.81 -0.73
N GLY A 85 -9.08 24.81 -0.33
CA GLY A 85 -9.26 24.08 0.93
C GLY A 85 -10.52 23.20 0.99
N LEU A 86 -11.20 23.01 -0.13
CA LEU A 86 -12.45 22.25 -0.20
C LEU A 86 -12.18 20.78 -0.56
N PRO A 87 -13.06 19.85 -0.14
CA PRO A 87 -13.07 18.49 -0.67
C PRO A 87 -13.18 18.49 -2.19
N LEU A 88 -12.43 17.62 -2.85
CA LEU A 88 -12.32 17.55 -4.30
C LEU A 88 -13.10 16.37 -4.85
N THR A 89 -13.56 16.49 -6.08
CA THR A 89 -14.14 15.39 -6.86
C THR A 89 -13.23 15.09 -8.06
N PRO A 90 -13.30 13.91 -8.68
CA PRO A 90 -12.55 13.64 -9.91
C PRO A 90 -12.81 14.69 -10.99
N ALA A 91 -14.06 15.18 -11.11
CA ALA A 91 -14.42 16.26 -12.02
C ALA A 91 -13.77 17.60 -11.66
N GLY A 92 -13.69 17.93 -10.36
CA GLY A 92 -12.98 19.12 -9.89
C GLY A 92 -11.46 19.08 -10.09
N LEU A 93 -10.91 17.91 -10.42
CA LEU A 93 -9.51 17.73 -10.80
C LEU A 93 -9.30 17.66 -12.31
N ALA A 94 -10.35 17.85 -13.11
CA ALA A 94 -10.23 17.85 -14.56
C ALA A 94 -9.30 18.99 -15.01
N GLY A 95 -8.31 18.66 -15.84
CA GLY A 95 -7.32 19.62 -16.34
C GLY A 95 -6.12 19.85 -15.42
N GLU A 96 -6.06 19.24 -14.23
CA GLU A 96 -4.84 19.26 -13.42
C GLU A 96 -3.76 18.34 -14.00
N VAL A 97 -2.50 18.69 -13.70
CA VAL A 97 -1.33 17.88 -14.03
C VAL A 97 -1.07 16.89 -12.89
N PHE A 98 -1.01 15.60 -13.22
CA PHE A 98 -0.82 14.55 -12.23
C PHE A 98 0.60 14.01 -12.20
N VAL A 99 1.10 13.83 -10.98
CA VAL A 99 2.20 12.91 -10.65
C VAL A 99 1.57 11.62 -10.15
N ASP A 100 1.87 10.49 -10.79
CA ASP A 100 1.22 9.21 -10.47
C ASP A 100 2.23 8.05 -10.41
N PHE A 101 1.82 6.95 -9.81
CA PHE A 101 2.64 5.73 -9.78
C PHE A 101 2.55 4.97 -11.11
N HIS A 102 3.54 4.14 -11.38
CA HIS A 102 3.47 3.19 -12.50
C HIS A 102 2.18 2.33 -12.45
N PRO A 103 1.50 2.02 -13.59
CA PRO A 103 0.24 1.25 -13.68
C PRO A 103 0.18 -0.05 -12.88
N ASP A 104 1.34 -0.69 -12.71
CA ASP A 104 1.47 -1.92 -11.91
C ASP A 104 1.34 -1.71 -10.40
N TRP A 105 1.25 -0.47 -9.94
CA TRP A 105 1.10 -0.14 -8.53
C TRP A 105 -0.36 -0.15 -8.10
N GLY A 106 -0.61 -0.76 -6.93
CA GLY A 106 -1.96 -0.79 -6.35
C GLY A 106 -2.60 0.59 -6.17
N PRO A 107 -1.88 1.60 -5.64
CA PRO A 107 -2.42 2.96 -5.54
C PRO A 107 -2.85 3.52 -6.90
N ARG A 108 -2.03 3.35 -7.95
CA ARG A 108 -2.36 3.77 -9.32
C ARG A 108 -3.67 3.16 -9.80
N ARG A 109 -3.86 1.85 -9.60
CA ARG A 109 -5.13 1.17 -9.96
C ARG A 109 -6.34 1.68 -9.18
N ALA A 110 -6.18 1.99 -7.89
CA ALA A 110 -7.26 2.56 -7.09
C ALA A 110 -7.62 3.96 -7.60
N THR A 111 -6.62 4.77 -7.94
CA THR A 111 -6.81 6.07 -8.60
C THR A 111 -7.48 5.91 -9.96
N ASP A 112 -7.05 4.95 -10.80
CA ASP A 112 -7.69 4.64 -12.08
C ASP A 112 -9.16 4.32 -11.92
N ALA A 113 -9.50 3.45 -10.96
CA ALA A 113 -10.89 3.09 -10.68
C ALA A 113 -11.72 4.30 -10.22
N ALA A 114 -11.16 5.17 -9.37
CA ALA A 114 -11.86 6.37 -8.89
C ALA A 114 -12.17 7.35 -10.02
N PHE A 115 -11.22 7.59 -10.94
CA PHE A 115 -11.42 8.48 -12.08
C PHE A 115 -12.33 7.86 -13.15
N ALA A 116 -12.19 6.55 -13.40
CA ALA A 116 -13.04 5.83 -14.34
C ALA A 116 -14.50 5.79 -13.89
N ALA A 117 -14.76 5.59 -12.59
CA ALA A 117 -16.11 5.61 -12.02
C ALA A 117 -16.80 6.97 -12.20
N ALA A 118 -16.03 8.06 -12.20
CA ALA A 118 -16.52 9.41 -12.44
C ALA A 118 -16.54 9.81 -13.94
N GLY A 119 -16.08 8.94 -14.84
CA GLY A 119 -16.00 9.24 -16.28
C GLY A 119 -14.96 10.32 -16.63
N VAL A 120 -14.00 10.61 -15.75
CA VAL A 120 -13.03 11.69 -15.93
C VAL A 120 -11.70 11.14 -16.43
N ARG A 121 -11.16 11.74 -17.50
CA ARG A 121 -9.78 11.48 -17.94
C ARG A 121 -8.82 12.45 -17.26
N ARG A 122 -7.75 11.89 -16.67
CA ARG A 122 -6.67 12.66 -16.05
C ARG A 122 -5.43 12.69 -16.94
N THR A 123 -4.66 13.77 -16.84
CA THR A 123 -3.39 13.93 -17.55
C THR A 123 -2.24 13.60 -16.62
N VAL A 124 -1.60 12.44 -16.83
CA VAL A 124 -0.43 12.03 -16.06
C VAL A 124 0.83 12.52 -16.78
N ALA A 125 1.47 13.56 -16.25
CA ALA A 125 2.69 14.11 -16.84
C ALA A 125 3.96 13.44 -16.31
N LEU A 126 3.93 13.00 -15.05
CA LEU A 126 5.08 12.41 -14.38
C LEU A 126 4.68 11.07 -13.76
N GLU A 127 5.47 10.05 -14.06
CA GLU A 127 5.29 8.71 -13.53
C GLU A 127 6.49 8.30 -12.68
N VAL A 128 6.22 7.76 -11.48
CA VAL A 128 7.25 7.36 -10.53
C VAL A 128 7.06 5.93 -10.01
N ASN A 129 8.16 5.37 -9.51
CA ASN A 129 8.25 3.98 -9.06
C ASN A 129 8.43 3.83 -7.54
N ASP A 130 8.29 4.90 -6.77
CA ASP A 130 8.29 4.84 -5.31
C ASP A 130 7.60 6.06 -4.70
N VAL A 131 7.21 5.91 -3.44
CA VAL A 131 6.42 6.91 -2.71
C VAL A 131 7.21 8.18 -2.39
N HIS A 132 8.52 8.08 -2.17
CA HIS A 132 9.31 9.25 -1.81
C HIS A 132 9.46 10.17 -3.02
N SER A 133 9.83 9.62 -4.16
CA SER A 133 9.89 10.36 -5.43
C SER A 133 8.55 11.04 -5.78
N LEU A 134 7.42 10.37 -5.55
CA LEU A 134 6.11 11.00 -5.76
C LEU A 134 5.93 12.22 -4.86
N LEU A 135 6.22 12.08 -3.58
CA LEU A 135 6.03 13.16 -2.60
C LEU A 135 6.98 14.32 -2.90
N ASP A 136 8.24 14.05 -3.26
CA ASP A 136 9.22 15.07 -3.61
C ASP A 136 8.75 15.89 -4.84
N LEU A 137 8.23 15.25 -5.90
CA LEU A 137 7.72 15.98 -7.07
C LEU A 137 6.48 16.84 -6.77
N VAL A 138 5.61 16.39 -5.86
CA VAL A 138 4.45 17.18 -5.42
C VAL A 138 4.90 18.35 -4.53
N ASP A 139 5.95 18.15 -3.71
CA ASP A 139 6.60 19.18 -2.90
C ASP A 139 7.22 20.28 -3.77
N GLU A 140 7.85 19.89 -4.88
CA GLU A 140 8.37 20.82 -5.89
C GLU A 140 7.26 21.45 -6.77
N ASN A 141 5.98 21.25 -6.40
CA ASN A 141 4.81 21.82 -7.08
C ASN A 141 4.73 21.48 -8.58
N LEU A 142 5.26 20.32 -8.99
CA LEU A 142 5.26 19.86 -10.40
C LEU A 142 3.94 19.18 -10.81
N GLY A 143 3.02 19.00 -9.86
CA GLY A 143 1.69 18.47 -10.10
C GLY A 143 1.01 18.04 -8.80
N VAL A 144 -0.17 17.45 -8.95
CA VAL A 144 -0.96 16.89 -7.85
C VAL A 144 -0.95 15.38 -7.89
N ALA A 145 -1.15 14.72 -6.75
CA ALA A 145 -1.22 13.28 -6.68
C ALA A 145 -2.46 12.80 -5.95
N VAL A 146 -3.08 11.71 -6.43
CA VAL A 146 -4.18 11.05 -5.74
C VAL A 146 -3.64 9.74 -5.16
N VAL A 147 -3.69 9.63 -3.84
CA VAL A 147 -3.03 8.58 -3.07
C VAL A 147 -3.91 8.07 -1.93
N PRO A 148 -3.61 6.90 -1.36
CA PRO A 148 -4.31 6.43 -0.17
C PRO A 148 -4.06 7.37 1.02
N ARG A 149 -5.09 7.59 1.86
CA ARG A 149 -5.08 8.61 2.93
C ARG A 149 -3.86 8.56 3.83
N HIS A 150 -3.31 7.38 4.15
CA HIS A 150 -2.15 7.30 5.05
C HIS A 150 -0.87 7.96 4.50
N PHE A 151 -0.77 8.24 3.20
CA PHE A 151 0.43 8.86 2.61
C PHE A 151 0.66 10.29 3.12
N ARG A 152 -0.39 11.00 3.55
CA ARG A 152 -0.28 12.34 4.15
C ARG A 152 0.67 12.38 5.36
N HIS A 153 0.79 11.26 6.09
CA HIS A 153 1.66 11.17 7.28
C HIS A 153 3.15 11.04 6.93
N LYS A 154 3.50 10.88 5.64
CA LYS A 154 4.89 10.78 5.19
C LYS A 154 5.50 12.15 4.87
N ARG A 155 4.68 13.16 4.64
CA ARG A 155 5.11 14.53 4.30
C ARG A 155 4.04 15.51 4.75
N GLU A 156 4.18 16.02 5.97
CA GLU A 156 3.21 16.92 6.60
C GLU A 156 3.18 18.32 5.96
N ALA A 157 4.24 18.70 5.23
CA ALA A 157 4.30 19.96 4.48
C ALA A 157 3.29 20.04 3.32
N LEU A 158 2.86 18.88 2.80
CA LEU A 158 1.89 18.83 1.70
C LEU A 158 0.46 19.02 2.21
N THR A 159 -0.34 19.73 1.43
CA THR A 159 -1.77 19.87 1.71
C THR A 159 -2.53 18.64 1.24
N ALA A 160 -3.24 18.00 2.18
CA ALA A 160 -4.05 16.82 1.93
C ALA A 160 -5.55 17.18 1.91
N LEU A 161 -6.18 17.01 0.75
CA LEU A 161 -7.60 17.30 0.54
C LEU A 161 -8.37 15.99 0.32
N PRO A 162 -9.52 15.78 0.98
CA PRO A 162 -10.33 14.58 0.76
C PRO A 162 -10.80 14.49 -0.69
N LEU A 163 -10.72 13.30 -1.29
CA LEU A 163 -11.34 13.01 -2.58
C LEU A 163 -12.71 12.37 -2.34
N LYS A 164 -13.76 12.99 -2.86
CA LYS A 164 -15.16 12.54 -2.80
C LYS A 164 -15.60 12.02 -4.17
N ASP A 165 -16.80 11.44 -4.21
CA ASP A 165 -17.47 10.98 -5.43
C ASP A 165 -16.63 9.97 -6.24
N THR A 166 -15.89 9.13 -5.53
CA THR A 166 -15.08 8.04 -6.11
C THR A 166 -15.86 6.73 -6.25
N GLY A 167 -17.17 6.75 -5.99
CA GLY A 167 -17.98 5.53 -5.90
C GLY A 167 -17.43 4.57 -4.84
N GLU A 168 -17.33 3.28 -5.19
CA GLU A 168 -16.73 2.26 -4.33
C GLU A 168 -15.19 2.19 -4.42
N ALA A 169 -14.56 3.07 -5.20
CA ALA A 169 -13.11 3.03 -5.38
C ALA A 169 -12.39 3.42 -4.07
N ALA A 170 -11.79 2.42 -3.45
CA ALA A 170 -10.96 2.55 -2.26
C ALA A 170 -9.65 1.78 -2.45
N TYR A 171 -8.61 2.18 -1.73
CA TYR A 171 -7.38 1.40 -1.70
C TYR A 171 -7.54 0.23 -0.74
N GLU A 172 -7.63 -0.98 -1.31
CA GLU A 172 -7.85 -2.19 -0.53
C GLU A 172 -6.56 -2.97 -0.28
N THR A 173 -6.41 -3.42 0.97
CA THR A 173 -5.44 -4.47 1.31
C THR A 173 -6.17 -5.80 1.40
N VAL A 174 -5.68 -6.79 0.64
CA VAL A 174 -6.24 -8.15 0.64
C VAL A 174 -5.22 -9.18 1.11
N ALA A 175 -5.69 -10.13 1.92
CA ALA A 175 -4.97 -11.35 2.24
C ALA A 175 -5.35 -12.47 1.27
N LEU A 176 -4.33 -13.17 0.81
CA LEU A 176 -4.48 -14.48 0.19
C LEU A 176 -4.63 -15.54 1.26
N VAL A 177 -5.76 -16.26 1.26
CA VAL A 177 -5.97 -17.38 2.18
C VAL A 177 -5.63 -18.68 1.45
N PRO A 178 -4.69 -19.51 1.97
CA PRO A 178 -4.43 -20.85 1.45
C PRO A 178 -5.67 -21.72 1.56
N SER A 179 -5.70 -22.84 0.84
CA SER A 179 -6.77 -23.83 1.04
C SER A 179 -6.74 -24.33 2.50
N PRO A 180 -7.89 -24.67 3.11
CA PRO A 180 -7.93 -25.12 4.51
C PRO A 180 -6.98 -26.28 4.84
N ARG A 181 -6.71 -27.15 3.85
CA ARG A 181 -5.76 -28.27 3.97
C ARG A 181 -4.28 -27.83 3.98
N ALA A 182 -3.97 -26.63 3.52
CA ALA A 182 -2.62 -26.07 3.43
C ALA A 182 -2.37 -24.94 4.46
N THR A 183 -3.36 -24.57 5.27
CA THR A 183 -3.24 -23.48 6.25
C THR A 183 -2.65 -23.98 7.56
N SER A 184 -1.45 -23.52 7.93
CA SER A 184 -0.83 -23.89 9.21
C SER A 184 -1.66 -23.39 10.42
N PRO A 185 -1.46 -23.98 11.62
CA PRO A 185 -2.08 -23.47 12.85
C PRO A 185 -1.76 -21.99 13.12
N ALA A 186 -0.55 -21.54 12.80
CA ALA A 186 -0.16 -20.13 12.98
C ALA A 186 -0.91 -19.19 12.02
N ALA A 187 -1.15 -19.61 10.78
CA ALA A 187 -1.93 -18.86 9.83
C ALA A 187 -3.41 -18.81 10.23
N ARG A 188 -3.98 -19.90 10.74
CA ARG A 188 -5.35 -19.89 11.31
C ARG A 188 -5.47 -18.92 12.48
N ALA A 189 -4.53 -18.94 13.43
CA ALA A 189 -4.53 -18.03 14.57
C ALA A 189 -4.43 -16.54 14.13
N LEU A 190 -3.56 -16.24 13.16
CA LEU A 190 -3.46 -14.89 12.61
C LEU A 190 -4.74 -14.47 11.86
N MET A 191 -5.37 -15.38 11.11
CA MET A 191 -6.65 -15.10 10.45
C MET A 191 -7.74 -14.79 11.46
N SER A 192 -7.83 -15.53 12.57
CA SER A 192 -8.74 -15.22 13.67
C SER A 192 -8.47 -13.85 14.27
N LEU A 193 -7.20 -13.45 14.49
CA LEU A 193 -6.89 -12.10 14.96
C LEU A 193 -7.33 -11.01 13.96
N LEU A 194 -7.17 -11.26 12.66
CA LEU A 194 -7.62 -10.35 11.60
C LEU A 194 -9.15 -10.30 11.46
N ASP A 195 -9.88 -11.32 11.93
CA ASP A 195 -11.36 -11.28 12.05
C ASP A 195 -11.83 -10.40 13.21
N HIS A 196 -11.03 -10.26 14.28
CA HIS A 196 -11.41 -9.53 15.49
C HIS A 196 -10.85 -8.10 15.54
N GLY A 197 -9.83 -7.77 14.74
CA GLY A 197 -9.18 -6.45 14.72
C GLY A 197 -9.74 -5.47 13.66
N GLY A 198 -10.91 -5.76 13.09
CA GLY A 198 -11.58 -4.95 12.08
C GLY A 198 -12.76 -4.12 12.61
N ALA A 199 -12.72 -3.73 13.89
CA ALA A 199 -13.69 -2.82 14.51
C ALA A 199 -13.07 -1.42 14.68
#